data_AF-A0A2T5NEC7-F1
#
_entry.id   AF-A0A2T5NEC7-F1
#
_cell.length_a   1.000
_cell.length_b   1.000
_cell.length_c   1.000
_cell.angle_alpha   90.00
_cell.angle_beta   90.00
_cell.angle_gamma   90.00
#
_symmetry.space_group_name_H-M   'P 1'
#
loop_
_entity.id
_entity.type
_entity.pdbx_description
1 polymer ?
#
loop_
_entity_poly.entity_id
_entity_poly.type
_entity_poly.pdbx_seq_one_letter_code
_entity_poly.pdbx_strand_id
1 'polypeptide(L)'
;MSRVLLAVNAGSSTLKFRAFAPDGRQLLARGMVDRFGQAKPELQLLDGKGQTLSRHTLDDGSRGSAIAAVINSLADQQLEPLAVVHRVVHGGGRFTAAMRLDADIRAQLEDYVALAPLHQPVSLSVIAAFEEYDARLPQFACFDTAFHAQQPEVATRFGIARHWHDEGVRRYGFHGLSYAAIARRLPELGLERAKVVVCHLGSGASACALDAGRSMASSMGFSAVDGLMMGSRPGYIDPEVILYWQEQAGMSVAEVRRELYKNSGLLGVSGLSSDMRELLASDLPAAREAIELFCYRVAREVASLAAAMKGLDAVVFTAGVGEHSPEVRGRVLQQLAWLGFEADQAANLAQARRLTTAASPRAAYVLPTDEEGEMARQAAALLQ
;
A
#
# COMPACT_ATOMS: atom_id res chain seq x y z
N MET A 1 -18.03 16.27 23.23
CA MET A 1 -17.25 15.24 22.49
C MET A 1 -16.17 15.95 21.70
N SER A 2 -14.98 15.39 21.63
CA SER A 2 -13.89 15.89 20.79
C SER A 2 -14.14 15.49 19.34
N ARG A 3 -14.05 16.48 18.43
CA ARG A 3 -14.22 16.27 16.99
C ARG A 3 -12.97 15.61 16.40
N VAL A 4 -13.13 14.60 15.53
CA VAL A 4 -12.00 13.82 14.98
C VAL A 4 -12.06 13.64 13.47
N LEU A 5 -10.91 13.51 12.82
CA LEU A 5 -10.82 13.00 11.45
C LEU A 5 -10.71 11.49 11.46
N LEU A 6 -11.68 10.80 10.86
CA LEU A 6 -11.72 9.35 10.80
C LEU A 6 -11.14 8.86 9.47
N ALA A 7 -9.92 8.33 9.48
CA ALA A 7 -9.33 7.66 8.32
C ALA A 7 -9.77 6.19 8.27
N VAL A 8 -10.28 5.73 7.13
CA VAL A 8 -10.78 4.36 6.94
C VAL A 8 -10.13 3.67 5.74
N ASN A 9 -9.69 2.44 5.95
CA ASN A 9 -9.07 1.58 4.94
C ASN A 9 -9.82 0.24 4.90
N ALA A 10 -10.60 0.05 3.84
CA ALA A 10 -11.42 -1.13 3.63
C ALA A 10 -10.70 -2.16 2.75
N GLY A 11 -10.41 -3.32 3.34
CA GLY A 11 -10.01 -4.53 2.63
C GLY A 11 -11.21 -5.42 2.29
N SER A 12 -10.96 -6.57 1.66
CA SER A 12 -12.02 -7.52 1.29
C SER A 12 -12.75 -8.13 2.49
N SER A 13 -12.10 -8.19 3.65
CA SER A 13 -12.63 -8.82 4.88
C SER A 13 -12.29 -8.04 6.15
N THR A 14 -11.69 -6.86 6.04
CA THR A 14 -11.30 -6.04 7.19
C THR A 14 -11.61 -4.57 6.93
N LEU A 15 -11.95 -3.82 7.97
CA LEU A 15 -12.02 -2.37 7.95
C LEU A 15 -11.08 -1.84 9.03
N LYS A 16 -9.94 -1.29 8.62
CA LYS A 16 -9.04 -0.58 9.55
C LYS A 16 -9.49 0.87 9.64
N PHE A 17 -9.43 1.44 10.83
CA PHE A 17 -9.77 2.84 11.03
C PHE A 17 -8.88 3.50 12.09
N ARG A 18 -8.65 4.80 11.93
CA ARG A 18 -7.91 5.63 12.88
C ARG A 18 -8.58 6.98 13.03
N ALA A 19 -8.73 7.42 14.28
CA ALA A 19 -9.28 8.72 14.63
C ALA A 19 -8.12 9.66 15.00
N PHE A 20 -8.02 10.77 14.27
CA PHE A 20 -7.03 11.81 14.50
C PHE A 20 -7.68 13.09 15.01
N ALA A 21 -6.91 13.94 15.69
CA ALA A 21 -7.32 15.31 15.96
C ALA A 21 -7.67 16.04 14.64
N PRO A 22 -8.46 17.13 14.66
CA PRO A 22 -8.90 17.84 13.46
C PRO A 22 -7.79 18.36 12.55
N ASP A 23 -6.57 18.53 13.07
CA ASP A 23 -5.38 18.92 12.29
C ASP A 23 -4.75 17.75 11.52
N GLY A 24 -5.25 16.54 11.70
CA GLY A 24 -4.77 15.30 11.07
C GLY A 24 -3.43 14.80 11.63
N ARG A 25 -2.91 15.36 12.73
CA ARG A 25 -1.54 15.05 13.22
C ARG A 25 -1.52 14.10 14.41
N GLN A 26 -2.36 14.35 15.40
CA GLN A 26 -2.37 13.54 16.63
C GLN A 26 -3.31 12.36 16.50
N LEU A 27 -2.80 11.13 16.64
CA LEU A 27 -3.61 9.93 16.74
C LEU A 27 -4.29 9.85 18.12
N LEU A 28 -5.61 9.72 18.15
CA LEU A 28 -6.41 9.65 19.38
C LEU A 28 -6.91 8.24 19.66
N ALA A 29 -7.32 7.51 18.62
CA ALA A 29 -7.74 6.12 18.70
C ALA A 29 -7.46 5.39 17.38
N ARG A 30 -7.34 4.07 17.44
CA ARG A 30 -7.22 3.21 16.27
C ARG A 30 -7.99 1.92 16.50
N GLY A 31 -8.53 1.35 15.44
CA GLY A 31 -9.25 0.11 15.55
C GLY A 31 -9.36 -0.63 14.24
N MET A 32 -9.98 -1.79 14.33
CA MET A 32 -10.23 -2.65 13.19
C MET A 32 -11.53 -3.41 13.41
N VAL A 33 -12.29 -3.59 12.33
CA VAL A 33 -13.32 -4.61 12.24
C VAL A 33 -12.75 -5.76 11.41
N ASP A 34 -12.55 -6.91 12.03
CA ASP A 34 -12.24 -8.16 11.33
C ASP A 34 -13.52 -8.85 10.87
N ARG A 35 -13.43 -9.68 9.84
CA ARG A 35 -14.57 -10.31 9.16
C ARG A 35 -15.63 -9.27 8.73
N PHE A 36 -15.17 -8.11 8.27
CA PHE A 36 -16.02 -7.01 7.82
C PHE A 36 -16.86 -7.41 6.59
N GLY A 37 -18.18 -7.24 6.67
CA GLY A 37 -19.12 -7.70 5.64
C GLY A 37 -19.38 -9.22 5.66
N GLN A 38 -19.00 -9.91 6.74
CA GLN A 38 -19.18 -11.35 6.93
C GLN A 38 -19.85 -11.65 8.27
N ALA A 39 -20.24 -12.90 8.50
CA ALA A 39 -20.86 -13.30 9.76
C ALA A 39 -19.89 -13.15 10.95
N LYS A 40 -20.42 -12.68 12.09
CA LYS A 40 -19.71 -12.47 13.35
C LYS A 40 -18.45 -11.58 13.21
N PRO A 41 -18.59 -10.33 12.72
CA PRO A 41 -17.48 -9.39 12.74
C PRO A 41 -16.92 -9.20 14.15
N GLU A 42 -15.62 -8.98 14.26
CA GLU A 42 -14.97 -8.63 15.54
C GLU A 42 -14.48 -7.19 15.46
N LEU A 43 -15.02 -6.32 16.32
CA LEU A 43 -14.55 -4.96 16.48
C LEU A 43 -13.51 -4.91 17.61
N GLN A 44 -12.36 -4.31 17.33
CA GLN A 44 -11.36 -3.95 18.32
C GLN A 44 -11.06 -2.46 18.23
N LEU A 45 -11.09 -1.76 19.38
CA LEU A 45 -10.70 -0.37 19.53
C LEU A 45 -9.56 -0.26 20.54
N LEU A 46 -8.54 0.49 20.16
CA LEU A 46 -7.38 0.85 20.97
C LEU A 46 -7.27 2.37 21.07
N ASP A 47 -6.68 2.87 22.16
CA ASP A 47 -6.29 4.28 22.26
C ASP A 47 -5.09 4.59 21.34
N GLY A 48 -4.71 5.88 21.27
CA GLY A 48 -3.55 6.32 20.49
C GLY A 48 -2.20 5.73 20.95
N LYS A 49 -2.14 5.14 22.15
CA LYS A 49 -0.95 4.46 22.71
C LYS A 49 -0.98 2.95 22.50
N GLY A 50 -2.09 2.40 22.00
CA GLY A 50 -2.28 0.98 21.74
C GLY A 50 -2.91 0.19 22.89
N GLN A 51 -3.39 0.83 23.95
CA GLN A 51 -4.15 0.17 25.01
C GLN A 51 -5.56 -0.18 24.52
N THR A 52 -6.02 -1.41 24.78
CA THR A 52 -7.38 -1.83 24.42
C THR A 52 -8.42 -1.03 25.18
N LEU A 53 -9.30 -0.35 24.43
CA LEU A 53 -10.46 0.38 24.95
C LEU A 53 -11.71 -0.49 24.91
N SER A 54 -11.92 -1.22 23.81
CA SER A 54 -13.02 -2.18 23.69
C SER A 54 -12.68 -3.29 22.69
N ARG A 55 -13.29 -4.46 22.90
CA ARG A 55 -13.28 -5.57 21.94
C ARG A 55 -14.54 -6.39 22.10
N HIS A 56 -15.29 -6.58 21.02
CA HIS A 56 -16.52 -7.36 21.05
C HIS A 56 -16.90 -7.88 19.64
N THR A 57 -17.71 -8.92 19.62
CA THR A 57 -18.29 -9.48 18.40
C THR A 57 -19.58 -8.74 18.06
N LEU A 58 -19.80 -8.47 16.77
CA LEU A 58 -21.04 -7.90 16.26
C LEU A 58 -22.00 -9.02 15.83
N ASP A 59 -23.29 -8.85 16.13
CA ASP A 59 -24.32 -9.83 15.78
C ASP A 59 -24.69 -9.78 14.29
N ASP A 60 -24.76 -8.57 13.72
CA ASP A 60 -25.00 -8.34 12.31
C ASP A 60 -23.67 -8.20 11.54
N GLY A 61 -23.55 -8.95 10.45
CA GLY A 61 -22.40 -8.93 9.55
C GLY A 61 -22.44 -7.83 8.48
N SER A 62 -23.51 -7.05 8.39
CA SER A 62 -23.65 -6.00 7.39
C SER A 62 -22.57 -4.90 7.55
N ARG A 63 -22.21 -4.24 6.44
CA ARG A 63 -21.24 -3.13 6.49
C ARG A 63 -21.78 -1.93 7.25
N GLY A 64 -23.08 -1.65 7.11
CA GLY A 64 -23.76 -0.56 7.80
C GLY A 64 -23.75 -0.75 9.32
N SER A 65 -24.08 -1.94 9.83
CA SER A 65 -24.03 -2.22 11.27
C SER A 65 -22.61 -2.10 11.84
N ALA A 66 -21.60 -2.58 11.10
CA ALA A 66 -20.22 -2.48 11.50
C ALA A 66 -19.73 -1.02 11.54
N ILE A 67 -20.14 -0.17 10.58
CA ILE A 67 -19.84 1.27 10.60
C ILE A 67 -20.52 1.95 11.77
N ALA A 68 -21.81 1.67 12.01
CA ALA A 68 -22.51 2.21 13.18
C ALA A 68 -21.83 1.80 14.50
N ALA A 69 -21.38 0.55 14.61
CA ALA A 69 -20.64 0.05 15.78
C ALA A 69 -19.28 0.76 15.96
N VAL A 70 -18.56 1.04 14.88
CA VAL A 70 -17.32 1.85 14.91
C VAL A 70 -17.61 3.26 15.45
N ILE A 71 -18.64 3.93 14.93
CA ILE A 71 -18.97 5.30 15.35
C ILE A 71 -19.43 5.32 16.80
N ASN A 72 -20.28 4.38 17.21
CA ASN A 72 -20.73 4.26 18.61
C ASN A 72 -19.57 3.98 19.56
N SER A 73 -18.65 3.08 19.19
CA SER A 73 -17.47 2.77 20.01
C SER A 73 -16.54 3.99 20.17
N LEU A 74 -16.46 4.87 19.16
CA LEU A 74 -15.74 6.14 19.26
C LEU A 74 -16.50 7.14 20.14
N ALA A 75 -17.82 7.21 20.03
CA ALA A 75 -18.65 8.10 20.83
C ALA A 75 -18.58 7.76 22.33
N ASP A 76 -18.47 6.48 22.70
CA ASP A 76 -18.24 6.01 24.08
C ASP A 76 -16.92 6.56 24.66
N GLN A 77 -15.94 6.84 23.79
CA GLN A 77 -14.66 7.47 24.13
C GLN A 77 -14.72 9.01 24.00
N GLN A 78 -15.92 9.57 23.87
CA GLN A 78 -16.18 10.99 23.62
C GLN A 78 -15.53 11.52 22.33
N LEU A 79 -15.31 10.65 21.33
CA LEU A 79 -14.78 11.01 20.01
C LEU A 79 -15.89 10.98 18.96
N GLU A 80 -16.09 12.09 18.26
CA GLU A 80 -17.15 12.22 17.25
C GLU A 80 -16.54 12.60 15.88
N PRO A 81 -16.82 11.85 14.81
CA PRO A 81 -16.31 12.17 13.47
C PRO A 81 -16.73 13.58 13.01
N LEU A 82 -15.74 14.44 12.75
CA LEU A 82 -15.90 15.68 12.01
C LEU A 82 -16.05 15.43 10.51
N ALA A 83 -15.28 14.48 10.01
CA ALA A 83 -15.26 14.02 8.63
C ALA A 83 -14.63 12.64 8.55
N VAL A 84 -14.87 11.95 7.44
CA VAL A 84 -14.30 10.64 7.14
C VAL A 84 -13.42 10.75 5.90
N VAL A 85 -12.26 10.11 5.91
CA VAL A 85 -11.39 10.00 4.74
C VAL A 85 -11.17 8.54 4.36
N HIS A 86 -11.54 8.21 3.13
CA HIS A 86 -11.54 6.86 2.58
C HIS A 86 -10.28 6.64 1.75
N ARG A 87 -9.62 5.51 1.98
CA ARG A 87 -8.61 5.02 1.05
C ARG A 87 -9.32 4.43 -0.17
N VAL A 88 -8.99 4.93 -1.35
CA VAL A 88 -9.48 4.42 -2.64
C VAL A 88 -8.28 3.94 -3.44
N VAL A 89 -8.34 2.72 -3.95
CA VAL A 89 -7.17 2.11 -4.63
C VAL A 89 -6.87 2.79 -5.96
N HIS A 90 -7.87 3.21 -6.73
CA HIS A 90 -7.65 3.72 -8.08
C HIS A 90 -8.34 5.07 -8.31
N GLY A 91 -7.56 6.12 -8.59
CA GLY A 91 -8.06 7.44 -8.99
C GLY A 91 -8.11 7.67 -10.50
N GLY A 92 -7.59 6.72 -11.29
CA GLY A 92 -7.51 6.81 -12.74
C GLY A 92 -6.65 7.99 -13.19
N GLY A 93 -6.93 8.52 -14.39
CA GLY A 93 -6.27 9.73 -14.89
C GLY A 93 -6.86 11.04 -14.33
N ARG A 94 -8.04 10.99 -13.71
CA ARG A 94 -8.79 12.19 -13.28
C ARG A 94 -8.52 12.59 -11.83
N PHE A 95 -8.41 11.63 -10.92
CA PHE A 95 -8.30 11.91 -9.49
C PHE A 95 -6.85 11.77 -9.02
N THR A 96 -6.13 12.89 -9.10
CA THR A 96 -4.68 12.97 -8.86
C THR A 96 -4.31 13.58 -7.50
N ALA A 97 -5.29 13.89 -6.67
CA ALA A 97 -5.12 14.42 -5.31
C ALA A 97 -6.31 13.99 -4.44
N ALA A 98 -6.17 14.12 -3.12
CA ALA A 98 -7.31 13.96 -2.22
C ALA A 98 -8.41 14.97 -2.55
N MET A 99 -9.66 14.58 -2.32
CA MET A 99 -10.81 15.42 -2.61
C MET A 99 -12.00 15.11 -1.72
N ARG A 100 -12.88 16.09 -1.58
CA ARG A 100 -14.20 15.91 -0.97
C ARG A 100 -15.07 15.10 -1.93
N LEU A 101 -15.81 14.14 -1.39
CA LEU A 101 -16.76 13.32 -2.14
C LEU A 101 -18.12 14.02 -2.21
N ASP A 102 -18.74 13.93 -3.38
CA ASP A 102 -20.13 14.21 -3.65
C ASP A 102 -20.74 13.09 -4.51
N ALA A 103 -22.00 13.25 -4.93
CA ALA A 103 -22.71 12.27 -5.74
C ALA A 103 -22.07 12.10 -7.13
N ASP A 104 -21.61 13.18 -7.77
CA ASP A 104 -21.05 13.16 -9.12
C ASP A 104 -19.68 12.49 -9.14
N ILE A 105 -18.82 12.79 -8.15
CA ILE A 105 -17.51 12.15 -7.99
C ILE A 105 -17.68 10.66 -7.73
N ARG A 106 -18.69 10.27 -6.95
CA ARG A 106 -18.95 8.86 -6.68
C ARG A 106 -19.37 8.10 -7.92
N ALA A 107 -20.27 8.67 -8.72
CA ALA A 107 -20.65 8.08 -10.01
C ALA A 107 -19.43 7.90 -10.93
N GLN A 108 -18.54 8.89 -10.98
CA GLN A 108 -17.28 8.78 -11.74
C GLN A 108 -16.32 7.71 -11.20
N LEU A 109 -16.34 7.43 -9.90
CA LEU A 109 -15.52 6.38 -9.30
C LEU A 109 -16.02 4.97 -9.65
N GLU A 110 -17.27 4.82 -10.08
CA GLU A 110 -17.82 3.55 -10.58
C GLU A 110 -17.18 3.15 -11.92
N ASP A 111 -16.84 4.12 -12.79
CA ASP A 111 -16.15 3.87 -14.06
C ASP A 111 -14.80 3.15 -13.85
N TYR A 112 -14.18 3.33 -12.69
CA TYR A 112 -12.89 2.69 -12.35
C TYR A 112 -13.03 1.28 -11.76
N VAL A 113 -14.23 0.73 -11.65
CA VAL A 113 -14.42 -0.69 -11.31
C VAL A 113 -13.75 -1.59 -12.34
N ALA A 114 -13.72 -1.20 -13.61
CA ALA A 114 -13.00 -1.93 -14.65
C ALA A 114 -11.47 -1.98 -14.40
N LEU A 115 -10.90 -0.94 -13.77
CA LEU A 115 -9.46 -0.84 -13.47
C LEU A 115 -9.08 -1.58 -12.18
N ALA A 116 -9.97 -1.58 -11.18
CA ALA A 116 -9.73 -2.20 -9.87
C ALA A 116 -10.92 -3.07 -9.41
N PRO A 117 -11.27 -4.15 -10.14
CA PRO A 117 -12.51 -4.90 -9.92
C PRO A 117 -12.60 -5.57 -8.54
N LEU A 118 -11.46 -5.85 -7.90
CA LEU A 118 -11.41 -6.46 -6.57
C LEU A 118 -11.42 -5.45 -5.41
N HIS A 119 -11.21 -4.16 -5.69
CA HIS A 119 -10.96 -3.15 -4.65
C HIS A 119 -11.91 -1.96 -4.73
N GLN A 120 -12.22 -1.50 -5.94
CA GLN A 120 -13.08 -0.34 -6.17
C GLN A 120 -14.51 -0.56 -5.63
N PRO A 121 -15.18 -1.72 -5.86
CA PRO A 121 -16.52 -1.93 -5.32
C PRO A 121 -16.57 -1.91 -3.79
N VAL A 122 -15.53 -2.44 -3.13
CA VAL A 122 -15.45 -2.41 -1.66
C VAL A 122 -15.35 -0.98 -1.16
N SER A 123 -14.48 -0.17 -1.77
CA SER A 123 -14.30 1.25 -1.41
C SER A 123 -15.61 2.03 -1.54
N LEU A 124 -16.30 1.88 -2.67
CA LEU A 124 -17.60 2.51 -2.94
C LEU A 124 -18.68 2.07 -1.95
N SER A 125 -18.73 0.78 -1.59
CA SER A 125 -19.70 0.27 -0.62
C SER A 125 -19.52 0.86 0.79
N VAL A 126 -18.27 1.15 1.18
CA VAL A 126 -17.98 1.77 2.49
C VAL A 126 -18.34 3.25 2.47
N ILE A 127 -18.05 3.97 1.38
CA ILE A 127 -18.47 5.35 1.18
C ILE A 127 -20.01 5.46 1.27
N ALA A 128 -20.73 4.58 0.58
CA ALA A 128 -22.19 4.52 0.64
C ALA A 128 -22.72 4.27 2.05
N ALA A 129 -22.13 3.32 2.78
CA ALA A 129 -22.58 3.01 4.14
C ALA A 129 -22.32 4.14 5.16
N PHE A 130 -21.29 4.97 4.98
CA PHE A 130 -21.10 6.18 5.79
C PHE A 130 -22.11 7.29 5.44
N GLU A 131 -22.54 7.38 4.18
CA GLU A 131 -23.57 8.33 3.77
C GLU A 131 -24.97 7.93 4.27
N GLU A 132 -25.28 6.64 4.23
CA GLU A 132 -26.52 6.09 4.81
C GLU A 132 -26.58 6.34 6.33
N TYR A 133 -25.43 6.32 7.01
CA TYR A 133 -25.33 6.62 8.44
C TYR A 133 -25.61 8.09 8.75
N ASP A 134 -24.92 9.04 8.09
CA ASP A 134 -25.22 10.47 8.18
C ASP A 134 -24.83 11.19 6.88
N ALA A 135 -25.83 11.56 6.09
CA ALA A 135 -25.64 12.27 4.81
C ALA A 135 -25.00 13.67 4.95
N ARG A 136 -24.94 14.23 6.16
CA ARG A 136 -24.30 15.54 6.43
C ARG A 136 -22.82 15.39 6.79
N LEU A 137 -22.35 14.17 7.10
CA LEU A 137 -20.96 13.91 7.46
C LEU A 137 -20.07 14.08 6.22
N PRO A 138 -19.14 15.05 6.21
CA PRO A 138 -18.24 15.22 5.07
C PRO A 138 -17.37 13.98 4.87
N GLN A 139 -17.33 13.49 3.64
CA GLN A 139 -16.48 12.37 3.23
C GLN A 139 -15.44 12.85 2.23
N PHE A 140 -14.23 12.30 2.32
CA PHE A 140 -13.10 12.59 1.46
C PHE A 140 -12.52 11.29 0.90
N ALA A 141 -11.95 11.32 -0.30
CA ALA A 141 -11.20 10.20 -0.86
C ALA A 141 -9.71 10.55 -0.99
N CYS A 142 -8.86 9.59 -0.66
CA CYS A 142 -7.42 9.62 -0.88
C CYS A 142 -7.05 8.42 -1.75
N PHE A 143 -6.32 8.67 -2.85
CA PHE A 143 -6.07 7.64 -3.87
C PHE A 143 -4.64 7.09 -3.79
N ASP A 144 -4.49 5.76 -3.83
CA ASP A 144 -3.15 5.14 -3.89
C ASP A 144 -2.37 5.53 -5.15
N THR A 145 -3.06 5.91 -6.23
CA THR A 145 -2.46 6.32 -7.50
C THR A 145 -2.05 7.79 -7.52
N ALA A 146 -2.60 8.64 -6.63
CA ALA A 146 -2.45 10.10 -6.72
C ALA A 146 -0.99 10.57 -6.60
N PHE A 147 -0.22 9.96 -5.71
CA PHE A 147 1.19 10.32 -5.50
C PHE A 147 2.08 10.14 -6.75
N HIS A 148 1.65 9.28 -7.68
CA HIS A 148 2.36 8.95 -8.92
C HIS A 148 1.90 9.79 -10.12
N ALA A 149 0.85 10.61 -9.98
CA ALA A 149 0.22 11.30 -11.10
C ALA A 149 1.14 12.28 -11.84
N GLN A 150 2.19 12.78 -11.16
CA GLN A 150 3.17 13.72 -11.73
C GLN A 150 4.39 13.03 -12.36
N GLN A 151 4.40 11.70 -12.44
CA GLN A 151 5.48 10.98 -13.12
C GLN A 151 5.59 11.42 -14.60
N PRO A 152 6.80 11.50 -15.17
CA PRO A 152 7.00 11.81 -16.58
C PRO A 152 6.25 10.84 -17.49
N GLU A 153 5.72 11.32 -18.63
CA GLU A 153 4.93 10.49 -19.56
C GLU A 153 5.67 9.20 -19.96
N VAL A 154 6.97 9.31 -20.26
CA VAL A 154 7.83 8.18 -20.62
C VAL A 154 7.90 7.09 -19.53
N ALA A 155 7.81 7.46 -18.25
CA ALA A 155 7.80 6.52 -17.14
C ALA A 155 6.44 5.82 -16.98
N THR A 156 5.38 6.39 -17.54
CA THR A 156 4.01 5.87 -17.42
C THR A 156 3.52 5.12 -18.65
N ARG A 157 4.20 5.23 -19.78
CA ARG A 157 3.82 4.57 -21.03
C ARG A 157 4.20 3.09 -21.03
N PHE A 158 3.34 2.28 -21.64
CA PHE A 158 3.71 0.95 -22.12
C PHE A 158 4.16 1.03 -23.58
N GLY A 159 5.00 0.07 -23.99
CA GLY A 159 5.39 -0.12 -25.40
C GLY A 159 4.29 -0.78 -26.23
N ILE A 160 3.07 -0.26 -26.19
CA ILE A 160 1.87 -0.80 -26.87
C ILE A 160 1.31 0.20 -27.89
N ALA A 161 0.32 -0.25 -28.67
CA ALA A 161 -0.37 0.60 -29.64
C ALA A 161 -1.01 1.83 -28.97
N ARG A 162 -0.96 2.98 -29.68
CA ARG A 162 -1.33 4.29 -29.12
C ARG A 162 -2.77 4.37 -28.61
N HIS A 163 -3.73 3.76 -29.31
CA HIS A 163 -5.14 3.82 -28.93
C HIS A 163 -5.40 3.28 -27.50
N TRP A 164 -4.67 2.25 -27.07
CA TRP A 164 -4.78 1.75 -25.68
C TRP A 164 -4.37 2.78 -24.64
N HIS A 165 -3.29 3.53 -24.92
CA HIS A 165 -2.88 4.61 -24.04
C HIS A 165 -3.93 5.73 -24.01
N ASP A 166 -4.50 6.07 -25.17
CA ASP A 166 -5.55 7.10 -25.29
C ASP A 166 -6.84 6.68 -24.55
N GLU A 167 -7.09 5.38 -24.42
CA GLU A 167 -8.14 4.78 -23.57
C GLU A 167 -7.79 4.71 -22.08
N GLY A 168 -6.57 5.12 -21.68
CA GLY A 168 -6.12 5.14 -20.29
C GLY A 168 -5.34 3.91 -19.84
N VAL A 169 -4.89 3.04 -20.75
CA VAL A 169 -3.98 1.94 -20.42
C VAL A 169 -2.55 2.48 -20.27
N ARG A 170 -2.15 2.68 -19.02
CA ARG A 170 -0.85 3.23 -18.63
C ARG A 170 -0.43 2.69 -17.26
N ARG A 171 0.82 2.95 -16.86
CA ARG A 171 1.25 2.75 -15.47
C ARG A 171 0.64 3.84 -14.59
N TYR A 172 -0.05 3.43 -13.53
CA TYR A 172 -0.61 4.32 -12.52
C TYR A 172 0.22 4.32 -11.24
N GLY A 173 0.77 3.17 -10.85
CA GLY A 173 1.44 3.00 -9.56
C GLY A 173 0.45 2.95 -8.38
N PHE A 174 0.82 2.27 -7.30
CA PHE A 174 0.00 2.13 -6.10
C PHE A 174 0.88 2.25 -4.85
N HIS A 175 0.27 2.14 -3.66
CA HIS A 175 0.90 2.48 -2.39
C HIS A 175 1.37 3.93 -2.31
N GLY A 176 0.77 4.84 -3.08
CA GLY A 176 1.10 6.26 -3.10
C GLY A 176 0.95 6.93 -1.74
N LEU A 177 -0.02 6.51 -0.91
CA LEU A 177 -0.17 7.01 0.46
C LEU A 177 1.02 6.62 1.34
N SER A 178 1.57 5.41 1.16
CA SER A 178 2.76 4.98 1.86
C SER A 178 3.98 5.80 1.41
N TYR A 179 4.16 5.98 0.10
CA TYR A 179 5.27 6.78 -0.41
C TYR A 179 5.17 8.25 0.00
N ALA A 180 3.98 8.83 0.03
CA ALA A 180 3.75 10.18 0.54
C ALA A 180 4.11 10.29 2.04
N ALA A 181 3.73 9.29 2.85
CA ALA A 181 4.10 9.24 4.26
C ALA A 181 5.63 9.17 4.45
N ILE A 182 6.32 8.35 3.65
CA ILE A 182 7.78 8.23 3.69
C ILE A 182 8.45 9.51 3.19
N ALA A 183 7.98 10.10 2.09
CA ALA A 183 8.52 11.33 1.51
C ALA A 183 8.54 12.48 2.53
N ARG A 184 7.50 12.60 3.37
CA ARG A 184 7.43 13.62 4.43
C ARG A 184 8.45 13.44 5.54
N ARG A 185 8.98 12.23 5.72
CA ARG A 185 9.97 11.89 6.75
C ARG A 185 11.41 11.93 6.23
N LEU A 186 11.62 12.10 4.92
CA LEU A 186 12.95 12.25 4.34
C LEU A 186 13.74 13.45 4.90
N PRO A 187 13.14 14.63 5.18
CA PRO A 187 13.86 15.74 5.80
C PRO A 187 14.45 15.40 7.19
N GLU A 188 13.80 14.51 7.96
CA GLU A 188 14.34 14.04 9.24
C GLU A 188 15.66 13.26 9.09
N LEU A 189 15.95 12.79 7.88
CA LEU A 189 17.16 12.08 7.50
C LEU A 189 18.17 12.96 6.73
N GLY A 190 17.83 14.23 6.46
CA GLY A 190 18.60 15.09 5.56
C GLY A 190 18.52 14.66 4.08
N LEU A 191 17.42 14.02 3.69
CA LEU A 191 17.20 13.45 2.34
C LEU A 191 16.12 14.20 1.54
N GLU A 192 15.75 15.42 1.95
CA GLU A 192 14.67 16.20 1.31
C GLU A 192 14.90 16.51 -0.17
N ARG A 193 16.17 16.52 -0.62
CA ARG A 193 16.58 16.77 -2.01
C ARG A 193 17.26 15.56 -2.66
N ALA A 194 17.29 14.43 -1.98
CA ALA A 194 17.97 13.23 -2.43
C ALA A 194 17.14 12.43 -3.44
N LYS A 195 17.83 11.59 -4.21
CA LYS A 195 17.26 10.55 -5.06
C LYS A 195 17.19 9.25 -4.28
N VAL A 196 15.97 8.85 -3.90
CA VAL A 196 15.72 7.74 -2.96
C VAL A 196 14.86 6.69 -3.63
N VAL A 197 15.21 5.41 -3.53
CA VAL A 197 14.27 4.33 -3.83
C VAL A 197 13.62 3.86 -2.55
N VAL A 198 12.28 3.92 -2.48
CA VAL A 198 11.51 3.40 -1.36
C VAL A 198 10.93 2.03 -1.73
N CYS A 199 11.31 1.01 -0.97
CA CYS A 199 10.82 -0.36 -1.06
C CYS A 199 9.70 -0.58 -0.03
N HIS A 200 8.44 -0.50 -0.47
CA HIS A 200 7.29 -0.90 0.32
C HIS A 200 7.12 -2.42 0.20
N LEU A 201 7.54 -3.17 1.21
CA LEU A 201 7.56 -4.62 1.18
C LEU A 201 6.55 -5.16 2.21
N GLY A 202 5.39 -5.61 1.73
CA GLY A 202 4.35 -6.28 2.53
C GLY A 202 3.75 -7.46 1.76
N SER A 203 2.51 -7.83 2.07
CA SER A 203 1.77 -8.84 1.28
C SER A 203 1.51 -8.36 -0.16
N GLY A 204 1.38 -7.04 -0.34
CA GLY A 204 1.70 -6.35 -1.59
C GLY A 204 3.07 -5.71 -1.48
N ALA A 205 3.86 -5.82 -2.54
CA ALA A 205 5.20 -5.25 -2.60
C ALA A 205 5.33 -4.34 -3.82
N SER A 206 5.90 -3.15 -3.63
CA SER A 206 6.25 -2.23 -4.71
C SER A 206 7.47 -1.40 -4.33
N ALA A 207 8.13 -0.84 -5.33
CA ALA A 207 9.19 0.15 -5.14
C ALA A 207 8.87 1.44 -5.92
N CYS A 208 9.35 2.57 -5.41
CA CYS A 208 9.15 3.88 -6.03
C CYS A 208 10.45 4.68 -6.02
N ALA A 209 10.82 5.22 -7.17
CA ALA A 209 11.88 6.21 -7.30
C ALA A 209 11.35 7.59 -6.89
N LEU A 210 11.97 8.19 -5.88
CA LEU A 210 11.70 9.54 -5.42
C LEU A 210 12.87 10.46 -5.78
N ASP A 211 12.58 11.60 -6.41
CA ASP A 211 13.55 12.68 -6.61
C ASP A 211 13.04 13.92 -5.89
N ALA A 212 13.77 14.36 -4.86
CA ALA A 212 13.35 15.42 -3.94
C ALA A 212 11.92 15.19 -3.40
N GLY A 213 11.65 13.96 -2.98
CA GLY A 213 10.36 13.55 -2.41
C GLY A 213 9.21 13.37 -3.41
N ARG A 214 9.43 13.58 -4.72
CA ARG A 214 8.40 13.38 -5.76
C ARG A 214 8.57 12.05 -6.47
N SER A 215 7.46 11.38 -6.78
CA SER A 215 7.49 10.13 -7.54
C SER A 215 7.95 10.35 -8.99
N MET A 216 9.01 9.65 -9.39
CA MET A 216 9.56 9.68 -10.75
C MET A 216 9.26 8.41 -11.54
N ALA A 217 9.21 7.26 -10.87
CA ALA A 217 8.83 5.97 -11.43
C ALA A 217 8.35 5.04 -10.31
N SER A 218 7.53 4.05 -10.65
CA SER A 218 7.01 3.02 -9.72
C SER A 218 7.10 1.66 -10.38
N SER A 219 7.38 0.62 -9.56
CA SER A 219 7.43 -0.76 -10.03
C SER A 219 6.05 -1.28 -10.45
N MET A 220 4.99 -0.89 -9.71
CA MET A 220 3.63 -1.27 -10.11
C MET A 220 3.18 -0.45 -11.31
N GLY A 221 2.51 -1.14 -12.24
CA GLY A 221 2.06 -0.60 -13.52
C GLY A 221 0.58 -0.24 -13.53
N PHE A 222 -0.15 -0.84 -14.49
CA PHE A 222 -1.59 -0.63 -14.68
C PHE A 222 -2.42 -1.18 -13.53
N SER A 223 -1.98 -2.30 -12.96
CA SER A 223 -2.63 -2.97 -11.83
C SER A 223 -1.62 -3.21 -10.71
N ALA A 224 -2.12 -3.52 -9.52
CA ALA A 224 -1.30 -3.89 -8.38
C ALA A 224 -0.67 -5.30 -8.51
N VAL A 225 -0.69 -5.94 -9.68
CA VAL A 225 -0.02 -7.23 -9.94
C VAL A 225 1.39 -7.04 -10.50
N ASP A 226 1.61 -6.00 -11.31
CA ASP A 226 2.90 -5.73 -11.96
C ASP A 226 3.98 -5.30 -10.95
N GLY A 227 5.25 -5.42 -11.34
CA GLY A 227 6.40 -4.98 -10.56
C GLY A 227 7.05 -6.11 -9.75
N LEU A 228 7.13 -5.93 -8.43
CA LEU A 228 7.80 -6.87 -7.54
C LEU A 228 6.99 -8.15 -7.36
N MET A 229 7.71 -9.26 -7.14
CA MET A 229 7.12 -10.48 -6.60
C MET A 229 6.53 -10.18 -5.20
N MET A 230 5.35 -10.73 -4.90
CA MET A 230 4.62 -10.44 -3.65
C MET A 230 4.21 -11.75 -2.97
N GLY A 231 3.35 -11.69 -1.94
CA GLY A 231 2.88 -12.88 -1.22
C GLY A 231 2.19 -13.91 -2.12
N SER A 232 1.19 -13.47 -2.90
CA SER A 232 0.38 -14.34 -3.77
C SER A 232 0.31 -13.86 -5.23
N ARG A 233 1.11 -12.84 -5.58
CA ARG A 233 1.16 -12.21 -6.91
C ARG A 233 2.56 -12.35 -7.49
N PRO A 234 2.70 -12.64 -8.80
CA PRO A 234 3.99 -12.95 -9.39
C PRO A 234 4.89 -11.72 -9.56
N GLY A 235 4.32 -10.52 -9.64
CA GLY A 235 5.05 -9.35 -10.12
C GLY A 235 5.14 -9.36 -11.65
N TYR A 236 6.24 -8.83 -12.17
CA TYR A 236 6.55 -8.88 -13.59
C TYR A 236 6.63 -10.33 -14.10
N ILE A 237 5.84 -10.61 -15.13
CA ILE A 237 5.88 -11.85 -15.91
C ILE A 237 5.80 -11.52 -17.39
N ASP A 238 6.31 -12.43 -18.22
CA ASP A 238 6.18 -12.33 -19.67
C ASP A 238 4.70 -12.49 -20.07
N PRO A 239 4.12 -11.59 -20.89
CA PRO A 239 2.75 -11.75 -21.40
C PRO A 239 2.48 -13.09 -22.11
N GLU A 240 3.48 -13.70 -22.76
CA GLU A 240 3.33 -15.01 -23.42
C GLU A 240 2.98 -16.14 -22.44
N VAL A 241 3.38 -16.02 -21.16
CA VAL A 241 2.99 -16.99 -20.13
C VAL A 241 1.47 -17.02 -19.95
N ILE A 242 0.82 -15.85 -20.07
CA ILE A 242 -0.64 -15.76 -19.97
C ILE A 242 -1.30 -16.47 -21.15
N LEU A 243 -0.81 -16.23 -22.37
CA LEU A 243 -1.33 -16.87 -23.58
C LEU A 243 -1.14 -18.39 -23.51
N TYR A 244 0.04 -18.83 -23.09
CA TYR A 244 0.34 -20.24 -22.87
C TYR A 244 -0.65 -20.91 -21.91
N TRP A 245 -1.00 -20.28 -20.79
CA TRP A 245 -2.00 -20.82 -19.86
C TRP A 245 -3.38 -20.97 -20.50
N GLN A 246 -3.80 -19.99 -21.29
CA GLN A 246 -5.11 -20.06 -21.95
C GLN A 246 -5.14 -21.12 -23.05
N GLU A 247 -4.12 -21.18 -23.88
CA GLU A 247 -4.08 -22.07 -25.04
C GLU A 247 -3.77 -23.52 -24.66
N GLN A 248 -2.83 -23.75 -23.74
CA GLN A 248 -2.34 -25.09 -23.41
C GLN A 248 -3.05 -25.70 -22.21
N ALA A 249 -3.38 -24.89 -21.20
CA ALA A 249 -4.11 -25.35 -20.01
C ALA A 249 -5.63 -25.08 -20.10
N GLY A 250 -6.10 -24.43 -21.19
CA GLY A 250 -7.52 -24.15 -21.40
C GLY A 250 -8.11 -23.17 -20.37
N MET A 251 -7.26 -22.39 -19.68
CA MET A 251 -7.71 -21.54 -18.59
C MET A 251 -8.58 -20.39 -19.10
N SER A 252 -9.74 -20.21 -18.46
CA SER A 252 -10.59 -19.04 -18.64
C SER A 252 -9.92 -17.77 -18.07
N VAL A 253 -10.40 -16.60 -18.47
CA VAL A 253 -9.95 -15.31 -17.92
C VAL A 253 -10.09 -15.25 -16.39
N ALA A 254 -11.16 -15.85 -15.85
CA ALA A 254 -11.37 -15.90 -14.40
C ALA A 254 -10.32 -16.77 -13.70
N GLU A 255 -9.94 -17.90 -14.31
CA GLU A 255 -8.90 -18.78 -13.78
C GLU A 255 -7.52 -18.15 -13.87
N VAL A 256 -7.18 -17.51 -15.00
CA VAL A 256 -5.94 -16.72 -15.13
C VAL A 256 -5.87 -15.63 -14.06
N ARG A 257 -6.97 -14.90 -13.86
CA ARG A 257 -7.03 -13.86 -12.82
C ARG A 257 -6.83 -14.46 -11.42
N ARG A 258 -7.43 -15.61 -11.14
CA ARG A 258 -7.22 -16.31 -9.86
C ARG A 258 -5.74 -16.70 -9.71
N GLU A 259 -5.13 -17.23 -10.76
CA GLU A 259 -3.73 -17.65 -10.75
C GLU A 259 -2.79 -16.48 -10.42
N LEU A 260 -2.99 -15.35 -11.10
CA LEU A 260 -2.20 -14.13 -10.90
C LEU A 260 -2.36 -13.50 -9.52
N TYR A 261 -3.56 -13.53 -8.94
CA TYR A 261 -3.84 -12.83 -7.68
C TYR A 261 -3.70 -13.69 -6.44
N LYS A 262 -3.88 -15.01 -6.55
CA LYS A 262 -4.07 -15.89 -5.40
C LYS A 262 -3.11 -17.08 -5.33
N ASN A 263 -2.52 -17.50 -6.44
CA ASN A 263 -1.73 -18.75 -6.49
C ASN A 263 -0.25 -18.52 -6.86
N SER A 264 0.16 -17.28 -7.12
CA SER A 264 1.51 -16.94 -7.59
C SER A 264 2.40 -16.42 -6.44
N GLY A 265 3.53 -15.79 -6.78
CA GLY A 265 4.38 -15.09 -5.80
C GLY A 265 5.08 -16.05 -4.84
N LEU A 266 5.32 -15.60 -3.60
CA LEU A 266 5.96 -16.40 -2.56
C LEU A 266 5.23 -17.74 -2.37
N LEU A 267 3.90 -17.72 -2.38
CA LEU A 267 3.08 -18.93 -2.29
C LEU A 267 3.33 -19.87 -3.46
N GLY A 268 3.24 -19.38 -4.70
CA GLY A 268 3.41 -20.22 -5.89
C GLY A 268 4.81 -20.83 -6.01
N VAL A 269 5.85 -20.06 -5.70
CA VAL A 269 7.25 -20.53 -5.80
C VAL A 269 7.62 -21.47 -4.66
N SER A 270 7.19 -21.17 -3.43
CA SER A 270 7.49 -22.03 -2.28
C SER A 270 6.62 -23.28 -2.23
N GLY A 271 5.42 -23.24 -2.81
CA GLY A 271 4.38 -24.25 -2.59
C GLY A 271 3.90 -24.35 -1.14
N LEU A 272 4.27 -23.39 -0.29
CA LEU A 272 4.07 -23.46 1.17
C LEU A 272 3.21 -22.31 1.69
N SER A 273 3.68 -21.07 1.56
CA SER A 273 3.03 -19.92 2.20
C SER A 273 3.26 -18.62 1.45
N SER A 274 2.30 -17.71 1.57
CA SER A 274 2.44 -16.31 1.15
C SER A 274 3.10 -15.43 2.22
N ASP A 275 3.31 -15.94 3.43
CA ASP A 275 3.88 -15.21 4.56
C ASP A 275 5.41 -15.41 4.64
N MET A 276 6.15 -14.31 4.49
CA MET A 276 7.61 -14.31 4.59
C MET A 276 8.14 -14.88 5.92
N ARG A 277 7.41 -14.71 7.03
CA ARG A 277 7.82 -15.22 8.35
C ARG A 277 7.79 -16.74 8.39
N GLU A 278 6.76 -17.34 7.81
CA GLU A 278 6.65 -18.80 7.71
C GLU A 278 7.73 -19.38 6.80
N LEU A 279 8.04 -18.69 5.69
CA LEU A 279 9.11 -19.11 4.79
C LEU A 279 10.49 -19.02 5.43
N LEU A 280 10.79 -17.93 6.17
CA LEU A 280 12.07 -17.77 6.88
C LEU A 280 12.26 -18.81 8.00
N ALA A 281 11.16 -19.27 8.61
CA ALA A 281 11.19 -20.32 9.62
C ALA A 281 11.25 -21.74 9.03
N SER A 282 11.16 -21.89 7.71
CA SER A 282 11.13 -23.18 7.03
C SER A 282 12.53 -23.62 6.57
N ASP A 283 12.83 -24.90 6.79
CA ASP A 283 14.04 -25.54 6.24
C ASP A 283 13.87 -26.07 4.81
N LEU A 284 12.67 -25.94 4.22
CA LEU A 284 12.41 -26.45 2.88
C LEU A 284 13.25 -25.70 1.82
N PRO A 285 13.89 -26.41 0.87
CA PRO A 285 14.62 -25.77 -0.23
C PRO A 285 13.76 -24.77 -1.03
N ALA A 286 12.49 -25.11 -1.29
CA ALA A 286 11.56 -24.23 -2.01
C ALA A 286 11.25 -22.91 -1.27
N ALA A 287 11.27 -22.92 0.07
CA ALA A 287 11.12 -21.68 0.84
C ALA A 287 12.33 -20.77 0.66
N ARG A 288 13.54 -21.34 0.67
CA ARG A 288 14.79 -20.59 0.42
C ARG A 288 14.83 -20.02 -0.98
N GLU A 289 14.42 -20.79 -1.99
CA GLU A 289 14.30 -20.36 -3.39
C GLU A 289 13.33 -19.18 -3.53
N ALA A 290 12.14 -19.27 -2.92
CA ALA A 290 11.16 -18.18 -2.95
C ALA A 290 11.70 -16.88 -2.32
N ILE A 291 12.40 -16.98 -1.19
CA ILE A 291 13.01 -15.82 -0.51
C ILE A 291 14.14 -15.23 -1.36
N GLU A 292 15.00 -16.07 -1.95
CA GLU A 292 16.09 -15.63 -2.81
C GLU A 292 15.55 -14.90 -4.05
N LEU A 293 14.56 -15.49 -4.74
CA LEU A 293 13.91 -14.88 -5.88
C LEU A 293 13.25 -13.54 -5.52
N PHE A 294 12.56 -13.46 -4.38
CA PHE A 294 11.98 -12.22 -3.89
C PHE A 294 13.06 -11.14 -3.70
N CYS A 295 14.14 -11.44 -2.97
CA CYS A 295 15.22 -10.49 -2.73
C CYS A 295 15.91 -10.05 -4.03
N TYR A 296 16.11 -10.99 -4.95
CA TYR A 296 16.65 -10.72 -6.29
C TYR A 296 15.78 -9.75 -7.09
N ARG A 297 14.46 -9.97 -7.10
CA ARG A 297 13.52 -9.06 -7.77
C ARG A 297 13.52 -7.67 -7.15
N VAL A 298 13.57 -7.56 -5.82
CA VAL A 298 13.70 -6.26 -5.14
C VAL A 298 14.98 -5.54 -5.54
N ALA A 299 16.14 -6.20 -5.48
CA ALA A 299 17.42 -5.58 -5.81
C ALA A 299 17.49 -5.11 -7.27
N ARG A 300 16.98 -5.93 -8.22
CA ARG A 300 16.90 -5.53 -9.63
C ARG A 300 15.99 -4.33 -9.86
N GLU A 301 14.86 -4.29 -9.18
CA GLU A 301 13.93 -3.18 -9.29
C GLU A 301 14.53 -1.87 -8.75
N VAL A 302 15.27 -1.93 -7.64
CA VAL A 302 16.01 -0.77 -7.12
C VAL A 302 16.97 -0.20 -8.16
N ALA A 303 17.74 -1.05 -8.85
CA ALA A 303 18.66 -0.60 -9.90
C ALA A 303 17.91 -0.01 -11.12
N SER A 304 16.79 -0.62 -11.51
CA SER A 304 15.90 -0.12 -12.58
C SER A 304 15.35 1.27 -12.27
N LEU A 305 14.84 1.46 -11.05
CA LEU A 305 14.29 2.72 -10.57
C LEU A 305 15.37 3.79 -10.40
N ALA A 306 16.58 3.41 -9.96
CA ALA A 306 17.73 4.30 -9.95
C ALA A 306 18.08 4.81 -11.35
N ALA A 307 18.01 3.94 -12.37
CA ALA A 307 18.22 4.35 -13.76
C ALA A 307 17.14 5.34 -14.24
N ALA A 308 15.88 5.14 -13.85
CA ALA A 308 14.77 6.05 -14.19
C ALA A 308 14.99 7.48 -13.67
N MET A 309 15.60 7.63 -12.49
CA MET A 309 15.95 8.94 -11.91
C MET A 309 17.41 9.38 -12.16
N LYS A 310 18.21 8.57 -12.88
CA LYS A 310 19.63 8.79 -13.20
C LYS A 310 20.50 9.06 -11.97
N GLY A 311 20.26 8.33 -10.89
CA GLY A 311 21.02 8.46 -9.64
C GLY A 311 20.41 7.64 -8.52
N LEU A 312 21.13 7.51 -7.41
CA LEU A 312 20.67 6.84 -6.20
C LEU A 312 21.55 7.26 -5.03
N ASP A 313 20.95 7.90 -4.03
CA ASP A 313 21.61 8.34 -2.81
C ASP A 313 21.25 7.42 -1.64
N ALA A 314 20.00 6.95 -1.59
CA ALA A 314 19.54 6.09 -0.52
C ALA A 314 18.46 5.08 -0.93
N VAL A 315 18.33 4.02 -0.13
CA VAL A 315 17.20 3.08 -0.16
C VAL A 315 16.46 3.13 1.18
N VAL A 316 15.14 3.14 1.15
CA VAL A 316 14.29 3.06 2.34
C VAL A 316 13.44 1.80 2.27
N PHE A 317 13.49 0.98 3.31
CA PHE A 317 12.58 -0.15 3.50
C PHE A 317 11.42 0.25 4.40
N THR A 318 10.20 -0.14 4.02
CA THR A 318 8.97 0.13 4.77
C THR A 318 7.95 -1.01 4.60
N ALA A 319 6.83 -0.91 5.31
CA ALA A 319 5.76 -1.91 5.40
C ALA A 319 6.18 -3.23 6.07
N GLY A 320 5.25 -4.17 6.23
CA GLY A 320 5.43 -5.32 7.14
C GLY A 320 6.73 -6.11 6.99
N VAL A 321 7.08 -6.56 5.78
CA VAL A 321 8.34 -7.29 5.52
C VAL A 321 9.54 -6.33 5.59
N GLY A 322 9.43 -5.15 4.99
CA GLY A 322 10.53 -4.19 4.95
C GLY A 322 10.93 -3.69 6.34
N GLU A 323 9.96 -3.52 7.24
CA GLU A 323 10.16 -3.07 8.62
C GLU A 323 10.65 -4.20 9.53
N HIS A 324 10.17 -5.43 9.36
CA HIS A 324 10.36 -6.47 10.38
C HIS A 324 11.27 -7.63 9.98
N SER A 325 11.70 -7.72 8.71
CA SER A 325 12.55 -8.83 8.24
C SER A 325 13.99 -8.36 7.98
N PRO A 326 14.88 -8.35 9.00
CA PRO A 326 16.25 -7.90 8.83
C PRO A 326 17.02 -8.80 7.85
N GLU A 327 16.68 -10.09 7.81
CA GLU A 327 17.26 -11.03 6.86
C GLU A 327 16.96 -10.66 5.40
N VAL A 328 15.70 -10.32 5.09
CA VAL A 328 15.29 -9.87 3.74
C VAL A 328 16.05 -8.59 3.37
N ARG A 329 16.10 -7.60 4.26
CA ARG A 329 16.86 -6.36 4.02
C ARG A 329 18.34 -6.63 3.79
N GLY A 330 18.93 -7.53 4.58
CA GLY A 330 20.33 -7.93 4.46
C GLY A 330 20.63 -8.57 3.10
N ARG A 331 19.81 -9.54 2.67
CA ARG A 331 19.93 -10.20 1.36
C ARG A 331 19.78 -9.22 0.19
N VAL A 332 18.84 -8.26 0.29
CA VAL A 332 18.69 -7.20 -0.72
C VAL A 332 19.91 -6.28 -0.75
N LEU A 333 20.38 -5.80 0.41
CA LEU A 333 21.55 -4.91 0.48
C LEU A 333 22.83 -5.60 -0.02
N GLN A 334 22.99 -6.90 0.25
CA GLN A 334 24.11 -7.67 -0.28
C GLN A 334 24.13 -7.67 -1.82
N GLN A 335 22.97 -7.81 -2.47
CA GLN A 335 22.88 -7.73 -3.93
C GLN A 335 23.11 -6.31 -4.47
N LEU A 336 22.88 -5.29 -3.65
CA LEU A 336 23.12 -3.88 -3.98
C LEU A 336 24.53 -3.40 -3.59
N ALA A 337 25.39 -4.27 -3.03
CA ALA A 337 26.71 -3.87 -2.54
C ALA A 337 27.61 -3.26 -3.63
N TRP A 338 27.50 -3.73 -4.88
CA TRP A 338 28.23 -3.17 -6.02
C TRP A 338 27.80 -1.73 -6.36
N LEU A 339 26.60 -1.32 -5.94
CA LEU A 339 26.14 0.07 -5.94
C LEU A 339 26.63 0.80 -4.68
N GLY A 340 27.67 0.36 -3.98
CA GLY A 340 28.25 1.10 -2.84
C GLY A 340 27.38 1.16 -1.58
N PHE A 341 26.42 0.25 -1.42
CA PHE A 341 25.76 0.03 -0.13
C PHE A 341 26.62 -0.88 0.74
N GLU A 342 27.16 -0.35 1.82
CA GLU A 342 27.94 -1.10 2.81
C GLU A 342 27.04 -1.37 4.01
N ALA A 343 26.41 -2.54 4.02
CA ALA A 343 25.48 -2.92 5.07
C ALA A 343 26.18 -3.02 6.43
N ASP A 344 25.54 -2.45 7.46
CA ASP A 344 25.90 -2.70 8.86
C ASP A 344 25.00 -3.83 9.36
N GLN A 345 25.54 -5.06 9.38
CA GLN A 345 24.78 -6.25 9.74
C GLN A 345 24.27 -6.18 11.18
N ALA A 346 25.07 -5.65 12.12
CA ALA A 346 24.69 -5.54 13.52
C ALA A 346 23.55 -4.53 13.68
N ALA A 347 23.66 -3.35 13.05
CA ALA A 347 22.60 -2.35 13.06
C ALA A 347 21.31 -2.87 12.42
N ASN A 348 21.41 -3.59 11.29
CA ASN A 348 20.25 -4.17 10.62
C ASN A 348 19.53 -5.22 11.48
N LEU A 349 20.27 -6.14 12.11
CA LEU A 349 19.71 -7.14 13.02
C LEU A 349 19.09 -6.50 14.27
N ALA A 350 19.68 -5.42 14.77
CA ALA A 350 19.17 -4.63 15.88
C ALA A 350 17.97 -3.72 15.50
N GLN A 351 17.48 -3.79 14.25
CA GLN A 351 16.39 -2.94 13.75
C GLN A 351 16.69 -1.44 13.90
N ALA A 352 17.96 -1.05 13.78
CA ALA A 352 18.35 0.35 13.80
C ALA A 352 17.75 1.10 12.61
N ARG A 353 17.53 2.41 12.77
CA ARG A 353 16.95 3.26 11.71
C ARG A 353 17.83 3.29 10.45
N ARG A 354 19.15 3.34 10.60
CA ARG A 354 20.14 3.25 9.50
C ARG A 354 20.72 1.85 9.45
N LEU A 355 20.81 1.28 8.25
CA LEU A 355 21.16 -0.12 7.98
C LEU A 355 22.53 -0.27 7.30
N THR A 356 23.24 0.85 7.13
CA THR A 356 24.54 0.96 6.46
C THR A 356 25.55 1.56 7.42
N THR A 357 26.82 1.25 7.22
CA THR A 357 27.90 1.83 8.01
C THR A 357 27.94 3.35 7.83
N ALA A 358 28.55 4.06 8.78
CA ALA A 358 28.73 5.51 8.67
C ALA A 358 29.59 5.90 7.46
N ALA A 359 30.54 5.05 7.07
CA ALA A 359 31.45 5.25 5.93
C ALA A 359 30.83 4.88 4.57
N SER A 360 29.66 4.22 4.57
CA SER A 360 29.04 3.76 3.34
C SER A 360 28.77 4.92 2.36
N PRO A 361 29.16 4.78 1.07
CA PRO A 361 28.88 5.78 0.05
C PRO A 361 27.40 6.10 -0.16
N ARG A 362 26.50 5.13 0.12
CA ARG A 362 25.05 5.27 -0.01
C ARG A 362 24.37 4.76 1.25
N ALA A 363 23.28 5.41 1.65
CA ALA A 363 22.62 5.08 2.90
C ALA A 363 21.39 4.18 2.68
N ALA A 364 21.22 3.15 3.51
CA ALA A 364 19.97 2.43 3.60
C ALA A 364 19.30 2.65 4.95
N TYR A 365 17.98 2.80 4.94
CA TYR A 365 17.17 3.07 6.14
C TYR A 365 15.97 2.12 6.21
N VAL A 366 15.45 1.96 7.42
CA VAL A 366 14.12 1.44 7.67
C VAL A 366 13.24 2.55 8.25
N LEU A 367 12.07 2.77 7.67
CA LEU A 367 11.12 3.78 8.14
C LEU A 367 9.70 3.19 8.13
N PRO A 368 8.99 3.22 9.26
CA PRO A 368 7.58 2.84 9.28
C PRO A 368 6.71 3.77 8.43
N THR A 369 5.80 3.18 7.66
CA THR A 369 4.79 3.93 6.90
C THR A 369 3.57 4.25 7.77
N ASP A 370 2.94 5.40 7.55
CA ASP A 370 1.72 5.82 8.24
C ASP A 370 0.69 6.33 7.22
N GLU A 371 0.06 5.40 6.51
CA GLU A 371 -0.91 5.69 5.45
C GLU A 371 -2.15 6.40 5.99
N GLU A 372 -2.70 5.95 7.12
CA GLU A 372 -3.88 6.59 7.69
C GLU A 372 -3.59 8.00 8.21
N GLY A 373 -2.40 8.26 8.75
CA GLY A 373 -1.98 9.61 9.11
C GLY A 373 -1.72 10.50 7.89
N GLU A 374 -1.25 9.94 6.78
CA GLU A 374 -1.17 10.65 5.50
C GLU A 374 -2.55 11.07 5.01
N MET A 375 -3.52 10.15 5.02
CA MET A 375 -4.90 10.43 4.64
C MET A 375 -5.51 11.53 5.52
N ALA A 376 -5.33 11.44 6.83
CA ALA A 376 -5.84 12.44 7.77
C ALA A 376 -5.26 13.83 7.49
N ARG A 377 -3.96 13.94 7.21
CA ARG A 377 -3.31 15.21 6.85
C ARG A 377 -3.81 15.77 5.52
N GLN A 378 -4.05 14.93 4.52
CA GLN A 378 -4.63 15.38 3.24
C GLN A 378 -6.07 15.86 3.41
N ALA A 379 -6.89 15.16 4.19
CA ALA A 379 -8.26 15.58 4.48
C ALA A 379 -8.32 16.86 5.31
N ALA A 380 -7.45 17.01 6.32
CA ALA A 380 -7.37 18.22 7.14
C ALA A 380 -7.09 19.47 6.31
N ALA A 381 -6.26 19.36 5.27
CA ALA A 381 -5.96 20.46 4.36
C ALA A 381 -7.15 20.89 3.48
N LEU A 382 -8.15 20.02 3.29
CA LEU A 382 -9.37 20.30 2.52
C LEU A 382 -10.53 20.79 3.39
N LEU A 383 -10.39 20.76 4.71
CA LEU A 383 -11.37 21.25 5.67
C LEU A 383 -11.15 22.71 6.08
N GLN A 384 -9.97 23.26 5.78
CA GLN A 384 -9.64 24.68 5.92
C GLN A 384 -10.34 25.48 4.82
#